data_AF-A0A6N8NKB3-F1
#
_entry.id   AF-A0A6N8NKB3-F1
#
_cell.length_a   1.000
_cell.length_b   1.000
_cell.length_c   1.000
_cell.angle_alpha   90.00
_cell.angle_beta   90.00
_cell.angle_gamma   90.00
#
_symmetry.space_group_name_H-M   'P 1'
#
loop_
_entity.id
_entity.type
_entity.pdbx_description
1 polymer ?
#
loop_
_entity_poly.entity_id
_entity_poly.type
_entity_poly.pdbx_seq_one_letter_code
_entity_poly.pdbx_strand_id
1 'polypeptide(L)'
;VANKQVDVATNNTENLDKLKTSAPEKLKELKVIWKSPLIPGDPIVWRKNLSETTKDKIYDFFMNYGKTPEEKAVLERLGWAPFRASSDLQLVPIRQLALFKEMQGVKGNKGLNEQDKLAKTSAIQAQLDDLDRLNNALSAMSSVSKAVQ
;
A
#
# COMPACT_ATOMS: atom_id res chain seq x y z
N VAL A 1 2.60 23.44 7.28
CA VAL A 1 3.44 23.16 8.47
C VAL A 1 4.69 24.02 8.48
N ALA A 2 5.65 23.85 7.57
CA ALA A 2 6.89 24.67 7.53
C ALA A 2 6.61 26.18 7.59
N ASN A 3 5.69 26.68 6.76
CA ASN A 3 5.29 28.09 6.76
C ASN A 3 4.35 28.52 7.91
N LYS A 4 4.16 27.70 8.95
CA LYS A 4 3.26 27.95 10.08
C LYS A 4 1.79 28.23 9.71
N GLN A 5 1.37 27.79 8.53
CA GLN A 5 -0.02 27.91 8.04
C GLN A 5 -0.96 26.81 8.58
N VAL A 6 -0.39 25.77 9.18
CA VAL A 6 -1.11 24.68 9.84
C VAL A 6 -0.18 24.06 10.89
N ASP A 7 -0.73 23.72 12.06
CA ASP A 7 0.02 23.24 13.22
C ASP A 7 0.54 21.81 13.04
N VAL A 8 -0.30 20.91 12.54
CA VAL A 8 0.02 19.49 12.32
C VAL A 8 -0.61 19.00 11.01
N ALA A 9 0.09 18.11 10.29
CA ALA A 9 -0.41 17.52 9.05
C ALA A 9 0.06 16.07 8.90
N THR A 10 -0.63 15.31 8.06
CA THR A 10 -0.16 14.00 7.60
C THR A 10 0.94 14.15 6.56
N ASN A 11 1.88 13.21 6.54
CA ASN A 11 2.90 13.10 5.50
C ASN A 11 3.44 11.65 5.46
N ASN A 12 4.42 11.38 4.60
CA ASN A 12 5.09 10.08 4.54
C ASN A 12 6.60 10.27 4.36
N THR A 13 7.37 9.21 4.65
CA THR A 13 8.84 9.27 4.62
C THR A 13 9.39 9.56 3.22
N GLU A 14 8.77 9.01 2.16
CA GLU A 14 9.22 9.24 0.78
C GLU A 14 9.06 10.69 0.34
N ASN A 15 7.97 11.34 0.75
CA ASN A 15 7.73 12.74 0.43
C ASN A 15 8.68 13.66 1.21
N LEU A 16 9.06 13.29 2.44
CA LEU A 16 10.11 14.00 3.17
C LEU A 16 11.49 13.82 2.50
N ASP A 17 11.78 12.65 1.93
CA ASP A 17 12.99 12.42 1.16
C ASP A 17 13.01 13.23 -0.14
N LYS A 18 11.89 13.30 -0.88
CA LYS A 18 11.74 14.18 -2.05
C LYS A 18 11.93 15.66 -1.69
N LEU A 19 11.48 16.06 -0.49
CA LEU A 19 11.64 17.43 0.00
C LEU A 19 13.10 17.80 0.27
N LYS A 20 14.01 16.82 0.51
CA LYS A 20 15.46 17.08 0.61
C LYS A 20 16.01 17.67 -0.68
N THR A 21 15.46 17.26 -1.82
CA THR A 21 15.88 17.76 -3.14
C THR A 21 15.11 19.02 -3.51
N SER A 22 13.79 19.05 -3.34
CA SER A 22 12.96 20.14 -3.86
C SER A 22 12.93 21.38 -2.96
N ALA A 23 13.04 21.23 -1.64
CA ALA A 23 13.00 22.34 -0.69
C ALA A 23 13.73 22.01 0.64
N PRO A 24 15.06 21.81 0.61
CA PRO A 24 15.85 21.38 1.77
C PRO A 24 15.71 22.30 2.99
N GLU A 25 15.63 23.62 2.78
CA GLU A 25 15.44 24.57 3.89
C GLU A 25 14.07 24.40 4.57
N LYS A 26 13.03 24.04 3.81
CA LYS A 26 11.70 23.77 4.38
C LYS A 26 11.64 22.45 5.13
N LEU A 27 12.42 21.45 4.72
CA LEU A 27 12.54 20.21 5.49
C LEU A 27 13.12 20.45 6.89
N LYS A 28 14.10 21.35 7.03
CA LYS A 28 14.70 21.71 8.33
C LYS A 28 13.70 22.33 9.31
N GLU A 29 12.63 22.95 8.78
CA GLU A 29 11.54 23.54 9.56
C GLU A 29 10.51 22.49 10.04
N LEU A 30 10.63 21.22 9.64
CA LEU A 30 9.69 20.15 9.97
C LEU A 30 10.23 19.22 11.06
N LYS A 31 9.34 18.74 11.95
CA LYS A 31 9.63 17.73 12.95
C LYS A 31 8.63 16.58 12.85
N VAL A 32 9.14 15.35 12.75
CA VAL A 32 8.31 14.14 12.84
C VAL A 32 7.94 13.91 14.31
N ILE A 33 6.64 13.90 14.61
CA ILE A 33 6.10 13.68 15.97
C ILE A 33 5.36 12.34 16.12
N TRP A 34 5.05 11.67 15.01
CA TRP A 34 4.43 10.35 14.97
C TRP A 34 4.81 9.64 13.68
N LYS A 35 4.93 8.30 13.72
CA LYS A 35 5.22 7.46 12.56
C LYS A 35 4.31 6.24 12.58
N SER A 36 3.73 5.90 11.44
CA SER A 36 2.87 4.72 11.29
C SER A 36 3.68 3.41 11.33
N PRO A 37 2.99 2.26 11.49
CA PRO A 37 3.53 0.98 11.06
C PRO A 37 3.95 1.00 9.57
N LEU A 38 4.69 -0.03 9.17
CA LEU A 38 5.14 -0.19 7.79
C LEU A 38 3.94 -0.32 6.83
N ILE A 39 4.02 0.37 5.69
CA ILE A 39 3.05 0.31 4.60
C ILE A 39 3.73 -0.42 3.43
N PRO A 40 3.07 -1.39 2.75
CA PRO A 40 3.62 -2.01 1.55
C PRO A 40 3.89 -0.98 0.46
N GLY A 41 4.90 -1.25 -0.38
CA GLY A 41 5.24 -0.37 -1.50
C GLY A 41 4.11 -0.23 -2.54
N ASP A 42 4.14 0.86 -3.28
CA ASP A 42 3.11 1.23 -4.25
C ASP A 42 2.92 0.17 -5.36
N PRO A 43 1.67 -0.22 -5.71
CA PRO A 43 1.40 -1.06 -6.87
C PRO A 43 1.44 -0.27 -8.18
N ILE A 44 1.89 -0.93 -9.25
CA ILE A 44 1.59 -0.53 -10.63
C ILE A 44 0.38 -1.34 -11.11
N VAL A 45 -0.63 -0.66 -11.64
CA VAL A 45 -1.93 -1.27 -11.98
C VAL A 45 -2.27 -1.02 -13.44
N TRP A 46 -2.92 -2.00 -14.08
CA TRP A 46 -3.55 -1.85 -15.39
C TRP A 46 -5.04 -2.19 -15.35
N ARG A 47 -5.78 -1.78 -16.38
CA ARG A 47 -7.18 -2.19 -16.58
C ARG A 47 -7.26 -3.63 -17.11
N LYS A 48 -8.19 -4.44 -16.59
CA LYS A 48 -8.28 -5.89 -16.90
C LYS A 48 -8.66 -6.20 -18.36
N ASN A 49 -9.35 -5.27 -19.03
CA ASN A 49 -9.82 -5.40 -20.41
C ASN A 49 -8.78 -4.98 -21.47
N LEU A 50 -7.47 -4.98 -21.13
CA LEU A 50 -6.41 -4.95 -22.14
C LEU A 50 -6.33 -6.30 -22.86
N SER A 51 -5.87 -6.30 -24.11
CA SER A 51 -5.55 -7.54 -24.83
C SER A 51 -4.42 -8.29 -24.12
N GLU A 52 -4.40 -9.62 -24.23
CA GLU A 52 -3.32 -10.43 -23.63
C GLU A 52 -1.94 -10.01 -24.15
N THR A 53 -1.80 -9.78 -25.46
CA THR A 53 -0.56 -9.27 -26.05
C THR A 53 -0.10 -7.93 -25.47
N THR A 54 -1.04 -7.05 -25.08
CA THR A 54 -0.69 -5.78 -24.41
C THR A 54 -0.23 -6.02 -22.98
N LYS A 55 -0.90 -6.91 -22.24
CA LYS A 55 -0.50 -7.26 -20.86
C LYS A 55 0.90 -7.86 -20.84
N ASP A 56 1.19 -8.79 -21.75
CA ASP A 56 2.50 -9.44 -21.85
C ASP A 56 3.62 -8.42 -22.09
N LYS A 57 3.43 -7.50 -23.05
CA LYS A 57 4.42 -6.45 -23.34
C LYS A 57 4.66 -5.52 -22.16
N ILE A 58 3.60 -5.11 -21.46
CA ILE A 58 3.73 -4.24 -20.27
C ILE A 58 4.44 -5.01 -19.16
N TYR A 59 4.03 -6.25 -18.88
CA TYR A 59 4.63 -7.07 -17.84
C TYR A 59 6.12 -7.32 -18.10
N ASP A 60 6.48 -7.70 -19.32
CA ASP A 60 7.86 -7.94 -19.74
C ASP A 60 8.73 -6.69 -19.57
N PHE A 61 8.22 -5.51 -19.97
CA PHE A 61 8.92 -4.24 -19.74
C PHE A 61 9.24 -4.03 -18.25
N PHE A 62 8.24 -4.08 -17.37
CA PHE A 62 8.44 -3.82 -15.94
C PHE A 62 9.36 -4.85 -15.28
N MET A 63 9.31 -6.12 -15.70
CA MET A 63 10.17 -7.17 -15.13
C MET A 63 11.62 -7.13 -15.63
N ASN A 64 11.87 -6.46 -16.76
CA ASN A 64 13.22 -6.37 -17.35
C ASN A 64 13.86 -4.97 -17.28
N TYR A 65 13.13 -3.95 -16.83
CA TYR A 65 13.63 -2.58 -16.72
C TYR A 65 14.66 -2.41 -15.59
N GLY A 66 15.73 -1.65 -15.85
CA GLY A 66 16.79 -1.37 -14.87
C GLY A 66 18.06 -2.20 -15.09
N LYS A 67 18.23 -2.79 -16.28
CA LYS A 67 19.44 -3.58 -16.62
C LYS A 67 20.57 -2.69 -17.10
N THR A 68 20.26 -1.61 -17.81
CA THR A 68 21.26 -0.67 -18.34
C THR A 68 21.60 0.45 -17.34
N PRO A 69 22.78 1.11 -17.47
CA PRO A 69 23.10 2.27 -16.64
C PRO A 69 22.10 3.43 -16.79
N GLU A 70 21.57 3.63 -18.00
CA GLU A 70 20.57 4.66 -18.29
C GLU A 70 19.26 4.40 -17.52
N GLU A 71 18.72 3.18 -17.61
CA GLU A 71 17.51 2.80 -16.90
C GLU A 71 17.69 2.87 -15.37
N LYS A 72 18.87 2.51 -14.87
CA LYS A 72 19.21 2.63 -13.44
C LYS A 72 19.19 4.08 -12.98
N ALA A 73 19.72 5.02 -13.78
CA ALA A 73 19.66 6.44 -13.47
C ALA A 73 18.21 6.98 -13.45
N VAL A 74 17.34 6.45 -14.32
CA VAL A 74 15.91 6.78 -14.30
C VAL A 74 15.25 6.29 -13.00
N LEU A 75 15.51 5.04 -12.60
CA LEU A 75 15.00 4.46 -11.35
C LEU A 75 15.51 5.20 -10.11
N GLU A 76 16.79 5.54 -10.07
CA GLU A 76 17.40 6.28 -8.95
C GLU A 76 16.74 7.65 -8.76
N ARG A 77 16.49 8.37 -9.86
CA ARG A 77 15.77 9.66 -9.81
C ARG A 77 14.34 9.53 -9.30
N LEU A 78 13.69 8.38 -9.52
CA LEU A 78 12.38 8.08 -8.96
C LEU A 78 12.44 7.63 -7.49
N GLY A 79 13.64 7.32 -6.98
CA GLY A 79 13.83 6.70 -5.66
C GLY A 79 13.45 5.22 -5.65
N TRP A 80 13.47 4.54 -6.80
CA TRP A 80 13.02 3.17 -6.97
C TRP A 80 14.18 2.21 -7.27
N ALA A 81 13.98 0.95 -6.91
CA ALA A 81 14.77 -0.19 -7.38
C ALA A 81 14.04 -0.88 -8.56
N PRO A 82 14.63 -1.90 -9.22
CA PRO A 82 13.88 -2.71 -10.18
C PRO A 82 12.59 -3.28 -9.59
N PHE A 83 11.58 -3.43 -10.45
CA PHE A 83 10.23 -3.78 -10.03
C PHE A 83 10.12 -5.24 -9.57
N ARG A 84 9.15 -5.49 -8.69
CA ARG A 84 8.81 -6.83 -8.20
C ARG A 84 7.47 -7.28 -8.77
N ALA A 85 7.39 -8.51 -9.25
CA ALA A 85 6.12 -9.13 -9.59
C ALA A 85 5.17 -9.12 -8.38
N SER A 86 3.92 -8.70 -8.60
CA SER A 86 2.92 -8.57 -7.55
C SER A 86 1.52 -8.91 -8.06
N SER A 87 0.55 -8.91 -7.15
CA SER A 87 -0.87 -9.15 -7.41
C SER A 87 -1.74 -8.40 -6.40
N ASP A 88 -3.07 -8.50 -6.54
CA ASP A 88 -4.04 -7.92 -5.59
C ASP A 88 -3.81 -8.39 -4.14
N LEU A 89 -3.08 -9.49 -3.92
CA LEU A 89 -2.69 -9.97 -2.60
C LEU A 89 -1.89 -8.95 -1.78
N GLN A 90 -1.13 -8.05 -2.42
CA GLN A 90 -0.41 -7.00 -1.67
C GLN A 90 -1.35 -6.00 -0.97
N LEU A 91 -2.64 -5.96 -1.36
CA LEU A 91 -3.62 -5.04 -0.80
C LEU A 91 -4.28 -5.58 0.48
N VAL A 92 -4.04 -6.83 0.86
CA VAL A 92 -4.62 -7.46 2.07
C VAL A 92 -4.45 -6.59 3.33
N PRO A 93 -3.24 -6.13 3.71
CA PRO A 93 -3.07 -5.31 4.93
C PRO A 93 -3.80 -3.97 4.85
N ILE A 94 -3.96 -3.40 3.66
CA ILE A 94 -4.71 -2.14 3.46
C ILE A 94 -6.21 -2.37 3.65
N ARG A 95 -6.74 -3.50 3.15
CA ARG A 95 -8.13 -3.91 3.38
C ARG A 95 -8.39 -4.15 4.87
N GLN A 96 -7.50 -4.85 5.57
CA GLN A 96 -7.59 -5.04 7.03
C GLN A 96 -7.61 -3.70 7.77
N LEU A 97 -6.71 -2.77 7.43
CA LEU A 97 -6.68 -1.44 8.03
C LEU A 97 -7.99 -0.66 7.81
N ALA A 98 -8.56 -0.73 6.60
CA ALA A 98 -9.84 -0.09 6.29
C ALA A 98 -10.98 -0.67 7.14
N LEU A 99 -11.02 -2.00 7.29
CA LEU A 99 -12.00 -2.70 8.12
C LEU A 99 -11.82 -2.41 9.61
N PHE A 100 -10.59 -2.33 10.12
CA PHE A 100 -10.34 -1.92 11.50
C PHE A 100 -10.82 -0.49 11.76
N LYS A 101 -10.59 0.44 10.82
CA LYS A 101 -11.12 1.80 10.91
C LYS A 101 -12.65 1.80 10.95
N GLU A 102 -13.30 1.00 10.09
CA GLU A 102 -14.76 0.87 10.07
C GLU A 102 -15.29 0.27 11.38
N MET A 103 -14.69 -0.82 11.86
CA MET A 103 -15.01 -1.48 13.13
C MET A 103 -14.99 -0.50 14.30
N GLN A 104 -13.90 0.28 14.44
CA GLN A 104 -13.77 1.28 15.51
C GLN A 104 -14.78 2.42 15.33
N GLY A 105 -15.07 2.81 14.09
CA GLY A 105 -16.09 3.79 13.77
C GLY A 105 -17.50 3.35 14.21
N VAL A 106 -17.87 2.10 13.93
CA VAL A 106 -19.16 1.52 14.36
C VAL A 106 -19.25 1.44 15.89
N LYS A 107 -18.20 0.93 16.55
CA LYS A 107 -18.16 0.81 18.02
C LYS A 107 -18.28 2.16 18.72
N GLY A 108 -17.65 3.21 18.17
CA GLY A 108 -17.69 4.57 18.72
C GLY A 108 -18.95 5.37 18.37
N ASN A 109 -19.84 4.84 17.52
CA ASN A 109 -20.99 5.59 17.03
C ASN A 109 -22.15 5.61 18.05
N LYS A 110 -22.41 6.78 18.63
CA LYS A 110 -23.50 7.00 19.59
C LYS A 110 -24.91 7.03 18.96
N GLY A 111 -25.01 7.16 17.64
CA GLY A 111 -26.28 7.18 16.91
C GLY A 111 -26.79 5.80 16.49
N LEU A 112 -26.03 4.73 16.72
CA LEU A 112 -26.45 3.36 16.44
C LEU A 112 -26.96 2.69 17.72
N ASN A 113 -28.07 1.97 17.62
CA ASN A 113 -28.51 1.07 18.68
C ASN A 113 -27.62 -0.18 18.74
N GLU A 114 -27.74 -0.96 19.81
CA GLU A 114 -26.89 -2.13 20.03
C GLU A 114 -27.11 -3.25 19.02
N GLN A 115 -28.33 -3.41 18.50
CA GLN A 115 -28.63 -4.41 17.48
C GLN A 115 -27.95 -4.08 16.13
N ASP A 116 -28.01 -2.82 15.71
CA ASP A 116 -27.36 -2.34 14.49
C ASP A 116 -25.84 -2.36 14.60
N LYS A 117 -25.30 -2.02 15.79
CA LYS A 117 -23.86 -2.17 16.06
C LYS A 117 -23.45 -3.63 15.92
N LEU A 118 -24.16 -4.56 16.57
CA LEU A 118 -23.85 -5.98 16.51
C LEU A 118 -23.88 -6.50 15.08
N ALA A 119 -24.93 -6.18 14.30
CA ALA A 119 -25.03 -6.62 12.91
C ALA A 119 -23.85 -6.12 12.05
N LYS A 120 -23.49 -4.84 12.19
CA LYS A 120 -22.39 -4.23 11.44
C LYS A 120 -21.02 -4.77 11.87
N THR A 121 -20.77 -4.88 13.17
CA THR A 121 -19.48 -5.40 13.66
C THR A 121 -19.30 -6.87 13.31
N SER A 122 -20.35 -7.69 13.35
CA SER A 122 -20.28 -9.09 12.91
C SER A 122 -19.94 -9.22 11.42
N ALA A 123 -20.52 -8.37 10.56
CA ALA A 123 -20.21 -8.38 9.13
C ALA A 123 -18.74 -7.99 8.86
N ILE A 124 -18.23 -6.95 9.54
CA ILE A 124 -16.83 -6.53 9.43
C ILE A 124 -15.89 -7.61 9.98
N GLN A 125 -16.25 -8.26 11.10
CA GLN A 125 -15.45 -9.32 11.69
C GLN A 125 -15.31 -10.52 10.74
N ALA A 126 -16.39 -10.92 10.06
CA ALA A 126 -16.31 -12.01 9.09
C ALA A 126 -15.29 -11.72 7.96
N GLN A 127 -15.27 -10.48 7.45
CA GLN A 127 -14.31 -10.06 6.43
C GLN A 127 -12.87 -10.01 6.96
N LEU A 128 -12.68 -9.58 8.22
CA LEU A 128 -11.36 -9.62 8.85
C LEU A 128 -10.87 -11.06 9.02
N ASP A 129 -11.73 -11.97 9.48
CA ASP A 129 -11.38 -13.38 9.67
C ASP A 129 -11.01 -14.07 8.34
N ASP A 130 -11.68 -13.71 7.24
CA ASP A 130 -11.32 -14.17 5.89
C ASP A 130 -9.91 -13.71 5.49
N LEU A 131 -9.58 -12.44 5.72
CA LEU A 131 -8.26 -11.90 5.42
C LEU A 131 -7.17 -12.50 6.31
N ASP A 132 -7.48 -12.79 7.57
CA ASP A 132 -6.57 -13.46 8.50
C ASP A 132 -6.30 -14.91 8.07
N ARG A 133 -7.34 -15.66 7.66
CA ARG A 133 -7.17 -16.99 7.07
C ARG A 133 -6.31 -16.95 5.81
N LEU A 134 -6.51 -15.97 4.94
CA LEU A 134 -5.69 -15.79 3.74
C LEU A 134 -4.22 -15.50 4.10
N ASN A 135 -3.94 -14.62 5.05
CA ASN A 135 -2.59 -14.34 5.53
C ASN A 135 -1.90 -15.59 6.12
N ASN A 136 -2.64 -16.38 6.89
CA ASN A 136 -2.15 -17.65 7.44
C ASN A 136 -1.80 -18.64 6.33
N ALA A 137 -2.66 -18.75 5.31
CA ALA A 137 -2.40 -19.59 4.15
C ALA A 137 -1.14 -19.13 3.39
N LEU A 138 -0.99 -17.83 3.12
CA LEU A 138 0.18 -17.27 2.47
C LEU A 138 1.47 -17.52 3.26
N SER A 139 1.41 -17.40 4.58
CA SER A 139 2.56 -17.66 5.47
C SER A 139 2.93 -19.13 5.56
N ALA A 140 1.95 -20.04 5.37
CA ALA A 140 2.16 -21.49 5.40
C ALA A 140 2.70 -22.05 4.07
N MET A 141 2.73 -21.25 2.99
CA MET A 141 3.27 -21.68 1.70
C MET A 141 4.80 -21.80 1.76
N SER A 142 5.30 -23.05 1.72
CA SER A 142 6.74 -23.34 1.65
C SER A 142 7.30 -23.39 0.22
N SER A 143 6.44 -23.53 -0.78
CA SER A 143 6.81 -23.54 -2.20
C SER A 143 5.64 -23.11 -3.08
N VAL A 144 5.94 -22.73 -4.33
CA VAL A 144 4.93 -22.39 -5.35
C VAL A 144 4.94 -23.49 -6.42
N SER A 145 3.95 -24.38 -6.37
CA SER A 145 3.77 -25.41 -7.38
C SER A 145 3.36 -24.78 -8.71
N LYS A 146 4.16 -25.01 -9.76
CA LYS A 146 3.83 -24.62 -11.14
C LYS A 146 3.48 -25.88 -11.91
N ALA A 147 2.30 -25.93 -12.54
CA ALA A 147 1.94 -27.03 -13.42
C ALA A 147 2.91 -27.07 -14.61
N VAL A 148 3.45 -28.25 -14.90
CA VAL A 148 4.25 -28.49 -16.12
C VAL A 148 3.25 -28.62 -17.27
N GLN A 149 3.47 -27.85 -18.34
CA GLN A 149 2.71 -27.95 -19.59
C GLN A 149 3.10 -29.18 -20.39
#